data_AF-A0A640S7E4-F1
#
_entry.id   AF-A0A640S7E4-F1
#
_cell.length_a   1.000
_cell.length_b   1.000
_cell.length_c   1.000
_cell.angle_alpha   90.00
_cell.angle_beta   90.00
_cell.angle_gamma   90.00
#
_symmetry.space_group_name_H-M   'P 1'
#
loop_
_entity.id
_entity.type
_entity.pdbx_description
1 polymer ?
#
loop_
_entity_poly.entity_id
_entity_poly.type
_entity_poly.pdbx_seq_one_letter_code
_entity_poly.pdbx_strand_id
1 'polypeptide(L)'
;MRLFRRGPKRDPRDLARDGEFTFFSEREGGVFRSQVRQAFAEQGLEVTAYAGVVTDSAGRQFGLGNLAAVCHRDRRGERSWPALIRDHVGKVLRTMDGPQPLDVLSEDEIRACLFPRVVAQETLPASDSFRYGRAPAPGLREVLALDLPEAVQMLSEDSLAELGDVAELRIRAMNNLRALPVEGHETVRRGDGSAFEVLLGDSFFTASRVLVLDELVQRLMGTELTPDGALVALPFRHQLAFHRIHDAQVIPALQAMAQFAAAGHEDAAGAISPRVFWWRRGVMTPLSRLDGEGLRVVADADFQAVLERLVQDDA
;
A
#
# COMPACT_ATOMS: atom_id res chain seq x y z
N MET A 1 -4.48 -5.75 36.81
CA MET A 1 -4.12 -7.10 36.34
C MET A 1 -3.75 -7.00 34.85
N ARG A 2 -2.46 -6.80 34.52
CA ARG A 2 -1.97 -6.68 33.14
C ARG A 2 -1.78 -8.09 32.56
N LEU A 3 -2.66 -8.50 31.66
CA LEU A 3 -2.51 -9.74 30.89
C LEU A 3 -1.40 -9.56 29.85
N PHE A 4 -0.21 -10.06 30.18
CA PHE A 4 0.86 -10.31 29.21
C PHE A 4 0.36 -11.31 28.15
N ARG A 5 -0.25 -10.80 27.06
CA ARG A 5 -0.47 -11.60 25.85
C ARG A 5 0.89 -11.77 25.17
N ARG A 6 1.48 -12.97 25.32
CA ARG A 6 2.68 -13.39 24.59
C ARG A 6 2.45 -13.15 23.10
N GLY A 7 3.42 -12.49 22.45
CA GLY A 7 3.46 -12.40 20.99
C GLY A 7 3.49 -13.79 20.33
N PRO A 8 3.22 -13.88 19.02
CA PRO A 8 3.20 -15.15 18.31
C PRO A 8 4.50 -15.93 18.55
N LYS A 9 4.39 -17.24 18.75
CA LYS A 9 5.54 -18.15 18.84
C LYS A 9 6.12 -18.29 17.43
N ARG A 10 7.01 -17.38 17.07
CA ARG A 10 7.72 -17.34 15.78
C ARG A 10 9.03 -18.08 15.87
N ASP A 11 9.51 -18.53 14.72
CA ASP A 11 10.86 -19.04 14.60
C ASP A 11 11.90 -17.95 14.93
N PRO A 12 12.95 -18.28 15.70
CA PRO A 12 13.93 -17.30 16.15
C PRO A 12 14.74 -16.73 14.97
N ARG A 13 15.31 -15.53 15.17
CA ARG A 13 15.81 -14.72 14.05
C ARG A 13 17.09 -15.25 13.38
N ASP A 14 17.73 -16.20 14.03
CA ASP A 14 18.97 -16.89 13.68
C ASP A 14 18.78 -18.02 12.66
N LEU A 15 17.53 -18.40 12.35
CA LEU A 15 17.23 -19.40 11.35
C LEU A 15 17.31 -18.85 9.92
N ALA A 16 17.63 -19.74 8.97
CA ALA A 16 17.64 -19.44 7.54
C ALA A 16 16.27 -18.88 7.09
N ARG A 17 16.33 -17.85 6.26
CA ARG A 17 15.15 -17.14 5.74
C ARG A 17 14.66 -17.74 4.46
N ASP A 18 13.36 -17.69 4.28
CA ASP A 18 12.76 -18.06 3.01
C ASP A 18 13.30 -17.19 1.88
N GLY A 19 13.62 -17.81 0.74
CA GLY A 19 14.20 -17.11 -0.39
C GLY A 19 13.24 -16.11 -1.06
N GLU A 20 11.94 -16.33 -0.96
CA GLU A 20 10.92 -15.42 -1.50
C GLU A 20 10.35 -14.50 -0.42
N PHE A 21 9.95 -15.07 0.72
CA PHE A 21 9.32 -14.35 1.81
C PHE A 21 10.27 -14.21 2.99
N THR A 22 11.24 -13.28 2.91
CA THR A 22 12.35 -13.13 3.87
C THR A 22 11.90 -12.93 5.33
N PHE A 23 10.67 -12.49 5.55
CA PHE A 23 10.03 -12.38 6.87
C PHE A 23 9.61 -13.74 7.49
N PHE A 24 9.63 -14.83 6.72
CA PHE A 24 9.47 -16.21 7.19
C PHE A 24 10.83 -16.90 7.39
N SER A 25 10.88 -17.86 8.31
CA SER A 25 11.91 -18.91 8.25
C SER A 25 11.64 -19.85 7.06
N GLU A 26 12.65 -20.60 6.59
CA GLU A 26 12.43 -21.64 5.57
C GLU A 26 11.35 -22.67 5.99
N ARG A 27 11.30 -23.00 7.29
CA ARG A 27 10.27 -23.90 7.86
C ARG A 27 8.88 -23.28 7.74
N GLU A 28 8.74 -22.04 8.19
CA GLU A 28 7.49 -21.27 8.12
C GLU A 28 7.01 -21.14 6.67
N GLY A 29 7.91 -20.80 5.73
CA GLY A 29 7.61 -20.72 4.30
C GLY A 29 7.15 -22.04 3.69
N GLY A 30 7.78 -23.16 4.07
CA GLY A 30 7.38 -24.50 3.66
C GLY A 30 5.99 -24.91 4.19
N VAL A 31 5.73 -24.66 5.47
CA VAL A 31 4.41 -24.92 6.10
C VAL A 31 3.33 -24.09 5.42
N PHE A 32 3.60 -22.80 5.20
CA PHE A 32 2.70 -21.89 4.51
C PHE A 32 2.32 -22.41 3.12
N ARG A 33 3.30 -22.72 2.25
CA ARG A 33 3.03 -23.20 0.88
C ARG A 33 2.30 -24.55 0.87
N SER A 34 2.61 -25.45 1.81
CA SER A 34 1.89 -26.72 1.96
C SER A 34 0.41 -26.51 2.30
N GLN A 35 0.12 -25.62 3.26
CA GLN A 35 -1.24 -25.28 3.66
C GLN A 35 -2.03 -24.59 2.53
N VAL A 36 -1.38 -23.71 1.75
CA VAL A 36 -2.01 -23.09 0.58
C VAL A 36 -2.41 -24.15 -0.43
N ARG A 37 -1.49 -25.05 -0.80
CA ARG A 37 -1.80 -26.14 -1.74
C ARG A 37 -2.96 -27.00 -1.25
N GLN A 38 -2.96 -27.35 0.04
CA GLN A 38 -4.05 -28.11 0.65
C GLN A 38 -5.39 -27.35 0.59
N ALA A 39 -5.41 -26.04 0.85
CA ALA A 39 -6.63 -25.25 0.82
C ALA A 39 -7.24 -25.11 -0.59
N PHE A 40 -6.42 -25.07 -1.64
CA PHE A 40 -6.88 -25.12 -3.02
C PHE A 40 -7.46 -26.51 -3.37
N ALA A 41 -6.77 -27.59 -2.99
CA ALA A 41 -7.25 -28.95 -3.22
C ALA A 41 -8.55 -29.25 -2.46
N GLU A 42 -8.69 -28.80 -1.20
CA GLU A 42 -9.93 -28.89 -0.40
C GLU A 42 -11.12 -28.20 -1.07
N GLN A 43 -10.87 -27.23 -1.95
CA GLN A 43 -11.88 -26.46 -2.68
C GLN A 43 -11.98 -26.84 -4.16
N GLY A 44 -11.40 -27.99 -4.53
CA GLY A 44 -11.58 -28.61 -5.85
C GLY A 44 -10.64 -28.09 -6.95
N LEU A 45 -9.62 -27.30 -6.62
CA LEU A 45 -8.61 -26.86 -7.60
C LEU A 45 -7.23 -27.43 -7.25
N GLU A 46 -6.70 -28.28 -8.13
CA GLU A 46 -5.33 -28.77 -8.01
C GLU A 46 -4.33 -27.72 -8.50
N VAL A 47 -3.34 -27.39 -7.66
CA VAL A 47 -2.33 -26.37 -7.95
C VAL A 47 -0.93 -26.84 -7.60
N THR A 48 0.05 -26.36 -8.36
CA THR A 48 1.47 -26.52 -8.06
C THR A 48 1.98 -25.25 -7.37
N ALA A 49 2.58 -25.40 -6.20
CA ALA A 49 3.15 -24.29 -5.43
C ALA A 49 4.61 -24.04 -5.79
N TYR A 50 4.91 -22.82 -6.22
CA TYR A 50 6.25 -22.28 -6.42
C TYR A 50 6.59 -21.31 -5.28
N ALA A 51 7.75 -20.64 -5.37
CA ALA A 51 8.28 -19.80 -4.29
C ALA A 51 7.28 -18.69 -3.87
N GLY A 52 6.77 -17.91 -4.83
CA GLY A 52 5.84 -16.79 -4.57
C GLY A 52 4.45 -16.92 -5.20
N VAL A 53 4.16 -18.01 -5.89
CA VAL A 53 2.95 -18.17 -6.71
C VAL A 53 2.47 -19.62 -6.69
N VAL A 54 1.17 -19.85 -6.78
CA VAL A 54 0.60 -21.17 -7.13
C VAL A 54 0.06 -21.12 -8.55
N THR A 55 0.30 -22.17 -9.34
CA THR A 55 -0.20 -22.28 -10.71
C THR A 55 -1.11 -23.49 -10.85
N ASP A 56 -2.25 -23.34 -11.51
CA ASP A 56 -3.15 -24.45 -11.80
C ASP A 56 -2.79 -25.16 -13.12
N SER A 57 -3.53 -26.22 -13.47
CA SER A 57 -3.34 -26.98 -14.71
C SER A 57 -3.67 -26.19 -15.99
N ALA A 58 -4.44 -25.09 -15.88
CA ALA A 58 -4.76 -24.19 -16.97
C ALA A 58 -3.71 -23.09 -17.17
N GLY A 59 -2.65 -23.07 -16.34
CA GLY A 59 -1.58 -22.07 -16.38
C GLY A 59 -1.93 -20.75 -15.68
N ARG A 60 -3.05 -20.69 -14.94
CA ARG A 60 -3.44 -19.51 -14.15
C ARG A 60 -2.56 -19.42 -12.92
N GLN A 61 -2.09 -18.21 -12.63
CA GLN A 61 -1.15 -17.92 -11.54
C GLN A 61 -1.83 -17.10 -10.44
N PHE A 62 -1.68 -17.54 -9.19
CA PHE A 62 -2.18 -16.84 -8.00
C PHE A 62 -1.01 -16.46 -7.10
N GLY A 63 -0.74 -15.16 -6.99
CA GLY A 63 0.35 -14.62 -6.19
C GLY A 63 0.12 -14.82 -4.69
N LEU A 64 1.15 -15.26 -3.96
CA LEU A 64 1.06 -15.58 -2.54
C LEU A 64 1.49 -14.44 -1.61
N GLY A 65 2.11 -13.37 -2.14
CA GLY A 65 2.70 -12.31 -1.32
C GLY A 65 1.73 -11.65 -0.33
N ASN A 66 0.51 -11.35 -0.77
CA ASN A 66 -0.50 -10.76 0.12
C ASN A 66 -0.91 -11.73 1.25
N LEU A 67 -1.14 -12.99 0.91
CA LEU A 67 -1.54 -14.01 1.88
C LEU A 67 -0.40 -14.32 2.87
N ALA A 68 0.84 -14.40 2.37
CA ALA A 68 2.04 -14.58 3.18
C ALA A 68 2.20 -13.45 4.21
N ALA A 69 2.08 -12.19 3.79
CA ALA A 69 2.18 -11.05 4.68
C ALA A 69 1.04 -10.99 5.72
N VAL A 70 -0.20 -11.36 5.33
CA VAL A 70 -1.34 -11.46 6.28
C VAL A 70 -1.08 -12.55 7.32
N CYS A 71 -0.65 -13.74 6.90
CA CYS A 71 -0.28 -14.83 7.80
C CYS A 71 0.87 -14.43 8.74
N HIS A 72 1.88 -13.72 8.22
CA HIS A 72 3.00 -13.23 9.01
C HIS A 72 2.53 -12.27 10.12
N ARG A 73 1.65 -11.32 9.81
CA ARG A 73 1.18 -10.30 10.76
C ARG A 73 0.17 -10.80 11.79
N ASP A 74 -0.45 -11.96 11.60
CA ASP A 74 -1.43 -12.48 12.56
C ASP A 74 -0.78 -12.85 13.90
N ARG A 75 -1.25 -12.21 14.97
CA ARG A 75 -0.73 -12.39 16.34
C ARG A 75 -0.93 -13.80 16.89
N ARG A 76 -1.83 -14.59 16.32
CA ARG A 76 -2.08 -16.01 16.68
C ARG A 76 -1.03 -16.95 16.07
N GLY A 77 -0.22 -16.48 15.12
CA GLY A 77 0.83 -17.23 14.44
C GLY A 77 0.30 -18.41 13.63
N GLU A 78 1.15 -19.43 13.41
CA GLU A 78 0.87 -20.62 12.59
C GLU A 78 -0.47 -21.31 12.88
N ARG A 79 -0.98 -21.21 14.12
CA ARG A 79 -2.28 -21.80 14.50
C ARG A 79 -3.47 -21.22 13.75
N SER A 80 -3.37 -19.96 13.31
CA SER A 80 -4.44 -19.27 12.58
C SER A 80 -4.31 -19.39 11.07
N TRP A 81 -3.14 -19.79 10.57
CA TRP A 81 -2.85 -19.82 9.14
C TRP A 81 -3.82 -20.71 8.35
N PRO A 82 -4.18 -21.94 8.79
CA PRO A 82 -5.12 -22.76 8.02
C PRO A 82 -6.47 -22.06 7.78
N ALA A 83 -6.98 -21.34 8.78
CA ALA A 83 -8.25 -20.62 8.66
C ALA A 83 -8.13 -19.40 7.74
N LEU A 84 -7.06 -18.60 7.89
CA LEU A 84 -6.79 -17.44 7.04
C LEU A 84 -6.59 -17.83 5.58
N ILE A 85 -5.81 -18.88 5.34
CA ILE A 85 -5.51 -19.42 4.01
C ILE A 85 -6.79 -19.95 3.37
N ARG A 86 -7.59 -20.74 4.09
CA ARG A 86 -8.85 -21.27 3.55
C ARG A 86 -9.83 -20.15 3.16
N ASP A 87 -9.99 -19.15 4.03
CA ASP A 87 -10.86 -18.00 3.75
C ASP A 87 -10.37 -17.23 2.51
N HIS A 88 -9.07 -16.96 2.42
CA HIS A 88 -8.48 -16.26 1.28
C HIS A 88 -8.64 -17.04 -0.03
N VAL A 89 -8.31 -18.34 -0.03
CA VAL A 89 -8.48 -19.20 -1.21
C VAL A 89 -9.94 -19.25 -1.64
N GLY A 90 -10.88 -19.33 -0.68
CA GLY A 90 -12.31 -19.31 -1.01
C GLY A 90 -12.77 -18.01 -1.66
N LYS A 91 -12.23 -16.86 -1.23
CA LYS A 91 -12.51 -15.57 -1.87
C LYS A 91 -11.95 -15.52 -3.30
N VAL A 92 -10.73 -16.02 -3.50
CA VAL A 92 -10.09 -16.10 -4.82
C VAL A 92 -10.92 -16.97 -5.78
N LEU A 93 -11.32 -18.16 -5.34
CA LEU A 93 -12.12 -19.08 -6.18
C LEU A 93 -13.51 -18.53 -6.48
N ARG A 94 -14.20 -17.92 -5.49
CA ARG A 94 -15.49 -17.26 -5.73
C ARG A 94 -15.39 -16.10 -6.72
N THR A 95 -14.30 -15.34 -6.68
CA THR A 95 -14.05 -14.24 -7.64
C THR A 95 -13.75 -14.78 -9.03
N MET A 96 -13.10 -15.94 -9.12
CA MET A 96 -12.73 -16.59 -10.37
C MET A 96 -13.93 -17.23 -11.09
N ASP A 97 -14.79 -17.93 -10.35
CA ASP A 97 -15.97 -18.60 -10.90
C ASP A 97 -17.20 -17.69 -10.98
N GLY A 98 -17.11 -16.49 -10.38
CA GLY A 98 -18.15 -15.48 -10.42
C GLY A 98 -18.23 -14.74 -11.76
N PRO A 99 -19.39 -14.20 -12.12
CA PRO A 99 -19.52 -13.30 -13.26
C PRO A 99 -18.60 -12.08 -13.09
N GLN A 100 -18.10 -11.51 -14.20
CA GLN A 100 -17.28 -10.31 -14.11
C GLN A 100 -18.10 -9.17 -13.49
N PRO A 101 -17.55 -8.40 -12.54
CA PRO A 101 -18.31 -7.35 -11.87
C PRO A 101 -18.93 -6.33 -12.84
N LEU A 102 -18.27 -6.04 -13.96
CA LEU A 102 -18.75 -5.15 -15.00
C LEU A 102 -20.01 -5.67 -15.74
N ASP A 103 -20.22 -6.99 -15.76
CA ASP A 103 -21.39 -7.60 -16.40
C ASP A 103 -22.63 -7.60 -15.49
N VAL A 104 -22.43 -7.41 -14.18
CA VAL A 104 -23.49 -7.57 -13.16
C VAL A 104 -23.88 -6.25 -12.54
N LEU A 105 -22.91 -5.38 -12.28
CA LEU A 105 -23.15 -4.10 -11.64
C LEU A 105 -23.78 -3.12 -12.62
N SER A 106 -24.80 -2.41 -12.15
CA SER A 106 -25.33 -1.25 -12.86
C SER A 106 -24.27 -0.14 -12.95
N GLU A 107 -24.43 0.75 -13.91
CA GLU A 107 -23.53 1.89 -14.09
C GLU A 107 -23.41 2.76 -12.83
N ASP A 108 -24.52 2.95 -12.10
CA ASP A 108 -24.54 3.70 -10.84
C ASP A 108 -23.77 3.00 -9.73
N GLU A 109 -23.85 1.67 -9.64
CA GLU A 109 -23.08 0.87 -8.67
C GLU A 109 -21.59 0.94 -8.97
N ILE A 110 -21.19 0.80 -10.24
CA ILE A 110 -19.80 0.94 -10.70
C ILE A 110 -19.29 2.34 -10.32
N ARG A 111 -20.06 3.39 -10.62
CA ARG A 111 -19.70 4.79 -10.29
C ARG A 111 -19.65 5.05 -8.78
N ALA A 112 -20.35 4.28 -7.96
CA ALA A 112 -20.33 4.40 -6.50
C ALA A 112 -19.13 3.71 -5.86
N CYS A 113 -18.66 2.59 -6.44
CA CYS A 113 -17.51 1.84 -5.94
C CYS A 113 -16.20 2.12 -6.69
N LEU A 114 -16.17 3.11 -7.58
CA LEU A 114 -14.98 3.51 -8.33
C LEU A 114 -14.05 4.41 -7.49
N PHE A 115 -12.77 4.05 -7.39
CA PHE A 115 -11.77 4.82 -6.65
C PHE A 115 -10.42 4.88 -7.39
N PRO A 116 -9.64 5.95 -7.21
CA PRO A 116 -8.27 6.01 -7.66
C PRO A 116 -7.38 5.23 -6.71
N ARG A 117 -6.47 4.45 -7.27
CA ARG A 117 -5.53 3.62 -6.54
C ARG A 117 -4.11 3.97 -6.91
N VAL A 118 -3.31 4.38 -5.91
CA VAL A 118 -1.86 4.52 -6.07
C VAL A 118 -1.21 3.16 -5.81
N VAL A 119 -0.43 2.68 -6.77
CA VAL A 119 0.28 1.40 -6.70
C VAL A 119 1.75 1.57 -7.09
N ALA A 120 2.60 0.63 -6.68
CA ALA A 120 3.95 0.53 -7.18
C ALA A 120 3.91 0.12 -8.66
N GLN A 121 4.64 0.82 -9.52
CA GLN A 121 4.59 0.56 -10.96
C GLN A 121 5.05 -0.87 -11.30
N GLU A 122 6.01 -1.41 -10.57
CA GLU A 122 6.54 -2.76 -10.74
C GLU A 122 5.53 -3.87 -10.40
N THR A 123 4.48 -3.56 -9.63
CA THR A 123 3.42 -4.51 -9.30
C THR A 123 2.35 -4.61 -10.38
N LEU A 124 2.35 -3.69 -11.34
CA LEU A 124 1.46 -3.75 -12.48
C LEU A 124 1.98 -4.80 -13.48
N PRO A 125 1.08 -5.55 -14.13
CA PRO A 125 1.47 -6.44 -15.21
C PRO A 125 2.26 -5.68 -16.27
N ALA A 126 3.26 -6.34 -16.88
CA ALA A 126 4.08 -5.75 -17.94
C ALA A 126 3.31 -5.39 -19.22
N SER A 127 2.01 -5.72 -19.29
CA SER A 127 1.10 -5.32 -20.36
C SER A 127 0.86 -3.81 -20.37
N ASP A 128 0.64 -3.27 -21.57
CA ASP A 128 0.30 -1.86 -21.79
C ASP A 128 -1.08 -1.44 -21.25
N SER A 129 -1.83 -2.36 -20.65
CA SER A 129 -3.20 -2.20 -20.16
C SER A 129 -3.41 -1.14 -19.06
N PHE A 130 -2.36 -0.48 -18.57
CA PHE A 130 -2.44 0.54 -17.50
C PHE A 130 -1.73 1.86 -17.86
N ARG A 131 -1.48 2.13 -19.15
CA ARG A 131 -0.74 3.33 -19.61
C ARG A 131 -1.55 4.61 -19.49
N TYR A 132 -2.88 4.52 -19.48
CA TYR A 132 -3.77 5.63 -19.14
C TYR A 132 -3.46 6.25 -17.76
N GLY A 133 -2.89 5.47 -16.85
CA GLY A 133 -2.63 5.86 -15.47
C GLY A 133 -1.57 6.95 -15.35
N ARG A 134 -1.87 7.98 -14.55
CA ARG A 134 -0.92 9.06 -14.25
C ARG A 134 0.20 8.55 -13.36
N ALA A 135 1.39 9.13 -13.49
CA ALA A 135 2.51 8.85 -12.61
C ALA A 135 2.66 9.99 -11.60
N PRO A 136 2.14 9.85 -10.36
CA PRO A 136 2.25 10.93 -9.38
C PRO A 136 3.68 11.10 -8.86
N ALA A 137 4.51 10.05 -8.94
CA ALA A 137 5.95 10.06 -8.70
C ALA A 137 6.65 9.01 -9.59
N PRO A 138 7.96 9.11 -9.82
CA PRO A 138 8.73 8.04 -10.45
C PRO A 138 8.60 6.71 -9.70
N GLY A 139 8.14 5.66 -10.38
CA GLY A 139 7.92 4.33 -9.81
C GLY A 139 6.54 4.13 -9.16
N LEU A 140 5.67 5.13 -9.21
CA LEU A 140 4.27 5.03 -8.78
C LEU A 140 3.33 5.22 -9.96
N ARG A 141 2.17 4.56 -9.90
CA ARG A 141 1.09 4.71 -10.87
C ARG A 141 -0.23 4.94 -10.15
N GLU A 142 -1.01 5.91 -10.63
CA GLU A 142 -2.42 6.09 -10.33
C GLU A 142 -3.23 5.28 -11.36
N VAL A 143 -4.01 4.31 -10.90
CA VAL A 143 -4.96 3.52 -11.71
C VAL A 143 -6.36 3.64 -11.15
N LEU A 144 -7.38 3.35 -11.95
CA LEU A 144 -8.76 3.26 -11.46
C LEU A 144 -9.07 1.84 -11.01
N ALA A 145 -9.84 1.71 -9.94
CA ALA A 145 -10.19 0.43 -9.37
C ALA A 145 -11.61 0.43 -8.78
N LEU A 146 -12.25 -0.74 -8.78
CA LEU A 146 -13.53 -0.97 -8.12
C LEU A 146 -13.29 -1.58 -6.73
N ASP A 147 -13.95 -1.02 -5.73
CA ASP A 147 -14.02 -1.57 -4.38
C ASP A 147 -15.18 -2.56 -4.28
N LEU A 148 -14.89 -3.85 -4.37
CA LEU A 148 -15.89 -4.91 -4.34
C LEU A 148 -15.91 -5.57 -2.95
N PRO A 149 -17.02 -6.23 -2.56
CA PRO A 149 -17.15 -6.81 -1.22
C PRO A 149 -16.02 -7.76 -0.81
N GLU A 150 -15.45 -8.49 -1.77
CA GLU A 150 -14.44 -9.53 -1.53
C GLU A 150 -13.05 -9.17 -2.09
N ALA A 151 -12.93 -8.13 -2.92
CA ALA A 151 -11.69 -7.81 -3.64
C ALA A 151 -11.66 -6.36 -4.16
N VAL A 152 -10.46 -5.90 -4.51
CA VAL A 152 -10.31 -4.65 -5.28
C VAL A 152 -9.85 -5.00 -6.68
N GLN A 153 -10.67 -4.68 -7.69
CA GLN A 153 -10.37 -4.92 -9.09
C GLN A 153 -9.77 -3.67 -9.72
N MET A 154 -8.53 -3.75 -10.21
CA MET A 154 -7.92 -2.69 -11.01
C MET A 154 -8.45 -2.76 -12.44
N LEU A 155 -8.82 -1.61 -13.00
CA LEU A 155 -9.40 -1.51 -14.34
C LEU A 155 -8.31 -1.34 -15.38
N SER A 156 -8.29 -2.20 -16.40
CA SER A 156 -7.46 -2.04 -17.59
C SER A 156 -8.03 -0.99 -18.53
N GLU A 157 -7.25 -0.59 -19.53
CA GLU A 157 -7.74 0.28 -20.63
C GLU A 157 -8.97 -0.31 -21.32
N ASP A 158 -8.98 -1.62 -21.57
CA ASP A 158 -10.12 -2.30 -22.21
C ASP A 158 -11.39 -2.18 -21.35
N SER A 159 -11.29 -2.45 -20.03
CA SER A 159 -12.41 -2.28 -19.11
C SER A 159 -12.89 -0.83 -19.01
N LEU A 160 -11.98 0.14 -19.11
CA LEU A 160 -12.35 1.55 -19.08
C LEU A 160 -13.04 2.00 -20.37
N ALA A 161 -12.61 1.49 -21.52
CA ALA A 161 -13.21 1.80 -22.81
C ALA A 161 -14.70 1.40 -22.87
N GLU A 162 -15.10 0.35 -22.15
CA GLU A 162 -16.49 -0.08 -22.00
C GLU A 162 -17.30 0.82 -21.05
N LEU A 163 -16.63 1.44 -20.07
CA LEU A 163 -17.27 2.25 -19.03
C LEU A 163 -17.43 3.73 -19.40
N GLY A 164 -16.66 4.22 -20.38
CA GLY A 164 -16.76 5.57 -20.90
C GLY A 164 -15.47 6.37 -20.80
N ASP A 165 -15.58 7.70 -20.73
CA ASP A 165 -14.41 8.57 -20.74
C ASP A 165 -13.59 8.47 -19.45
N VAL A 166 -12.29 8.20 -19.61
CA VAL A 166 -11.36 8.00 -18.49
C VAL A 166 -11.24 9.26 -17.62
N ALA A 167 -11.32 10.46 -18.20
CA ALA A 167 -11.20 11.69 -17.43
C ALA A 167 -12.44 11.92 -16.55
N GLU A 168 -13.64 11.66 -17.06
CA GLU A 168 -14.88 11.70 -16.28
C GLU A 168 -14.89 10.64 -15.16
N LEU A 169 -14.54 9.40 -15.49
CA LEU A 169 -14.40 8.31 -14.52
C LEU A 169 -13.42 8.67 -13.41
N ARG A 170 -12.28 9.29 -13.76
CA ARG A 170 -11.30 9.77 -12.78
C ARG A 170 -11.87 10.88 -11.89
N ILE A 171 -12.60 11.84 -12.42
CA ILE A 171 -13.24 12.89 -11.60
C ILE A 171 -14.18 12.25 -10.58
N ARG A 172 -14.99 11.28 -11.01
CA ARG A 172 -15.89 10.54 -10.12
C ARG A 172 -15.11 9.78 -9.04
N ALA A 173 -14.07 9.05 -9.44
CA ALA A 173 -13.22 8.31 -8.54
C ALA A 173 -12.60 9.22 -7.47
N MET A 174 -12.08 10.39 -7.87
CA MET A 174 -11.49 11.38 -6.95
C MET A 174 -12.54 11.91 -5.96
N ASN A 175 -13.79 12.10 -6.38
CA ASN A 175 -14.87 12.51 -5.48
C ASN A 175 -15.20 11.43 -4.46
N ASN A 176 -15.24 10.16 -4.87
CA ASN A 176 -15.43 9.04 -3.96
C ASN A 176 -14.28 8.95 -2.94
N LEU A 177 -13.02 9.14 -3.38
CA LEU A 177 -11.86 9.18 -2.48
C LEU A 177 -11.98 10.27 -1.41
N ARG A 178 -12.42 11.48 -1.80
CA ARG A 178 -12.64 12.60 -0.86
C ARG A 178 -13.72 12.30 0.16
N ALA A 179 -14.77 11.60 -0.26
CA ALA A 179 -15.89 11.23 0.58
C ALA A 179 -15.56 10.12 1.60
N LEU A 180 -14.44 9.40 1.44
CA LEU A 180 -14.09 8.33 2.37
C LEU A 180 -13.87 8.87 3.80
N PRO A 181 -14.40 8.18 4.83
CA PRO A 181 -14.20 8.54 6.22
C PRO A 181 -12.74 8.33 6.65
N VAL A 182 -12.25 9.17 7.55
CA VAL A 182 -10.94 8.95 8.17
C VAL A 182 -11.13 8.04 9.38
N GLU A 183 -10.63 6.81 9.28
CA GLU A 183 -10.83 5.76 10.28
C GLU A 183 -9.79 5.82 11.40
N GLY A 184 -8.55 6.16 11.08
CA GLY A 184 -7.45 6.29 12.04
C GLY A 184 -6.47 7.37 11.64
N HIS A 185 -6.17 8.26 12.59
CA HIS A 185 -5.18 9.33 12.48
C HIS A 185 -4.42 9.44 13.79
N GLU A 186 -3.09 9.33 13.73
CA GLU A 186 -2.21 9.43 14.88
C GLU A 186 -1.00 10.32 14.58
N THR A 187 -0.57 11.11 15.56
CA THR A 187 0.70 11.83 15.50
C THR A 187 1.80 10.98 16.10
N VAL A 188 2.76 10.56 15.29
CA VAL A 188 3.96 9.86 15.74
C VAL A 188 4.97 10.90 16.18
N ARG A 189 5.35 10.87 17.46
CA ARG A 189 6.43 11.70 18.03
C ARG A 189 7.64 10.84 18.34
N ARG A 190 8.83 11.30 17.97
CA ARG A 190 10.11 10.65 18.27
C ARG A 190 10.84 11.41 19.37
N GLY A 191 11.80 10.73 20.01
CA GLY A 191 12.59 11.29 21.11
C GLY A 191 13.54 12.42 20.68
N ASP A 192 13.79 12.58 19.38
CA ASP A 192 14.57 13.66 18.79
C ASP A 192 13.75 14.94 18.53
N GLY A 193 12.48 14.96 18.95
CA GLY A 193 11.57 16.09 18.75
C GLY A 193 10.80 16.06 17.42
N SER A 194 11.13 15.15 16.49
CA SER A 194 10.39 15.03 15.23
C SER A 194 8.98 14.50 15.44
N ALA A 195 8.05 15.04 14.66
CA ALA A 195 6.66 14.61 14.63
C ALA A 195 6.14 14.53 13.20
N PHE A 196 5.35 13.51 12.91
CA PHE A 196 4.63 13.37 11.64
C PHE A 196 3.28 12.71 11.87
N GLU A 197 2.34 12.98 10.97
CA GLU A 197 0.99 12.45 11.03
C GLU A 197 0.93 11.13 10.25
N VAL A 198 0.19 10.16 10.78
CA VAL A 198 -0.03 8.86 10.15
C VAL A 198 -1.53 8.61 10.06
N LEU A 199 -2.00 8.37 8.84
CA LEU A 199 -3.28 7.73 8.60
C LEU A 199 -3.07 6.23 8.48
N LEU A 200 -3.88 5.50 9.23
CA LEU A 200 -4.00 4.05 9.16
C LEU A 200 -5.49 3.73 9.04
N GLY A 201 -5.88 3.01 8.00
CA GLY A 201 -7.27 2.66 7.76
C GLY A 201 -7.41 1.27 7.15
N ASP A 202 -8.57 0.67 7.32
CA ASP A 202 -8.92 -0.63 6.76
C ASP A 202 -9.22 -0.53 5.26
N SER A 203 -9.54 0.68 4.76
CA SER A 203 -9.70 0.95 3.33
C SER A 203 -8.41 0.69 2.54
N PHE A 204 -8.54 -0.05 1.43
CA PHE A 204 -7.49 -0.28 0.44
C PHE A 204 -6.99 0.99 -0.29
N PHE A 205 -7.69 2.11 -0.11
CA PHE A 205 -7.41 3.39 -0.75
C PHE A 205 -6.83 4.43 0.21
N THR A 206 -6.48 4.03 1.44
CA THR A 206 -5.92 4.95 2.44
C THR A 206 -4.65 5.65 1.94
N ALA A 207 -3.73 4.91 1.31
CA ALA A 207 -2.52 5.48 0.70
C ALA A 207 -2.84 6.42 -0.47
N SER A 208 -3.91 6.12 -1.25
CA SER A 208 -4.33 6.96 -2.37
C SER A 208 -4.78 8.35 -1.95
N ARG A 209 -5.08 8.58 -0.66
CA ARG A 209 -5.44 9.91 -0.15
C ARG A 209 -4.34 10.96 -0.33
N VAL A 210 -3.11 10.55 -0.66
CA VAL A 210 -2.05 11.45 -1.12
C VAL A 210 -2.44 12.29 -2.34
N LEU A 211 -3.38 11.79 -3.17
CA LEU A 211 -3.88 12.50 -4.36
C LEU A 211 -4.79 13.69 -4.00
N VAL A 212 -5.29 13.73 -2.76
CA VAL A 212 -6.16 14.78 -2.20
C VAL A 212 -5.55 15.33 -0.91
N LEU A 213 -4.22 15.43 -0.88
CA LEU A 213 -3.49 15.75 0.36
C LEU A 213 -3.84 17.14 0.88
N ASP A 214 -4.01 18.15 0.02
CA ASP A 214 -4.41 19.51 0.43
C ASP A 214 -5.71 19.47 1.23
N GLU A 215 -6.76 18.86 0.66
CA GLU A 215 -8.07 18.76 1.30
C GLU A 215 -8.03 17.86 2.55
N LEU A 216 -7.20 16.81 2.52
CA LEU A 216 -7.01 15.91 3.65
C LEU A 216 -6.40 16.63 4.85
N VAL A 217 -5.34 17.40 4.64
CA VAL A 217 -4.63 18.13 5.68
C VAL A 217 -5.54 19.20 6.28
N GLN A 218 -6.26 19.95 5.45
CA GLN A 218 -7.24 20.92 5.92
C GLN A 218 -8.32 20.27 6.78
N ARG A 219 -8.85 19.12 6.34
CA ARG A 219 -9.88 18.37 7.08
C ARG A 219 -9.39 17.84 8.43
N LEU A 220 -8.14 17.38 8.51
CA LEU A 220 -7.58 16.77 9.73
C LEU A 220 -7.02 17.79 10.72
N MET A 221 -6.31 18.79 10.21
CA MET A 221 -5.51 19.71 11.01
C MET A 221 -6.14 21.11 11.11
N GLY A 222 -7.28 21.34 10.44
CA GLY A 222 -7.94 22.65 10.37
C GLY A 222 -7.11 23.75 9.70
N THR A 223 -6.02 23.38 9.04
CA THR A 223 -5.03 24.30 8.46
C THR A 223 -4.58 23.80 7.09
N GLU A 224 -4.28 24.73 6.19
CA GLU A 224 -3.85 24.39 4.83
C GLU A 224 -2.36 24.01 4.79
N LEU A 225 -1.95 23.34 3.71
CA LEU A 225 -0.54 23.17 3.42
C LEU A 225 0.11 24.51 3.08
N THR A 226 1.37 24.66 3.49
CA THR A 226 2.18 25.81 3.10
C THR A 226 2.51 25.74 1.61
N PRO A 227 2.98 26.85 0.99
CA PRO A 227 3.49 26.83 -0.38
C PRO A 227 4.66 25.85 -0.59
N ASP A 228 5.34 25.45 0.49
CA ASP A 228 6.42 24.47 0.49
C ASP A 228 5.91 23.03 0.51
N GLY A 229 4.63 22.81 0.76
CA GLY A 229 4.01 21.49 0.69
C GLY A 229 4.27 20.61 1.91
N ALA A 230 4.49 19.32 1.67
CA ALA A 230 4.62 18.32 2.71
C ALA A 230 5.65 17.24 2.35
N LEU A 231 6.25 16.61 3.36
CA LEU A 231 6.82 15.28 3.21
C LEU A 231 5.68 14.26 3.22
N VAL A 232 5.75 13.25 2.36
CA VAL A 232 4.79 12.15 2.33
C VAL A 232 5.49 10.81 2.20
N ALA A 233 4.93 9.79 2.84
CA ALA A 233 5.36 8.40 2.69
C ALA A 233 4.14 7.48 2.63
N LEU A 234 4.19 6.51 1.74
CA LEU A 234 3.10 5.58 1.47
C LEU A 234 3.67 4.16 1.38
N PRO A 235 4.00 3.55 2.54
CA PRO A 235 4.69 2.26 2.59
C PRO A 235 3.84 1.13 2.03
N PHE A 236 2.53 1.13 2.33
CA PHE A 236 1.56 0.16 1.83
C PHE A 236 0.16 0.76 1.75
N ARG A 237 -0.74 0.10 1.02
CA ARG A 237 -2.08 0.61 0.63
C ARG A 237 -2.97 1.14 1.77
N HIS A 238 -2.77 0.66 2.99
CA HIS A 238 -3.57 1.03 4.17
C HIS A 238 -2.93 2.14 5.02
N GLN A 239 -1.78 2.68 4.58
CA GLN A 239 -1.01 3.63 5.38
C GLN A 239 -0.50 4.81 4.55
N LEU A 240 -0.71 6.01 5.08
CA LEU A 240 -0.17 7.27 4.55
C LEU A 240 0.41 8.06 5.72
N ALA A 241 1.68 8.42 5.63
CA ALA A 241 2.31 9.34 6.57
C ALA A 241 2.60 10.67 5.88
N PHE A 242 2.43 11.78 6.59
CA PHE A 242 2.79 13.10 6.08
C PHE A 242 3.32 14.02 7.18
N HIS A 243 4.15 14.97 6.79
CA HIS A 243 4.63 16.06 7.64
C HIS A 243 4.56 17.36 6.86
N ARG A 244 3.89 18.37 7.41
CA ARG A 244 3.73 19.69 6.79
C ARG A 244 5.06 20.43 6.89
N ILE A 245 5.51 21.03 5.79
CA ILE A 245 6.78 21.78 5.80
C ILE A 245 6.49 23.21 6.23
N HIS A 246 6.91 23.60 7.43
CA HIS A 246 6.73 24.96 7.94
C HIS A 246 7.93 25.53 8.71
N ASP A 247 8.88 24.70 9.12
CA ASP A 247 10.09 25.07 9.87
C ASP A 247 11.23 24.06 9.62
N ALA A 248 12.36 24.23 10.30
CA ALA A 248 13.51 23.31 10.19
C ALA A 248 13.26 21.90 10.76
N GLN A 249 12.11 21.61 11.41
CA GLN A 249 11.74 20.24 11.85
C GLN A 249 11.53 19.29 10.68
N VAL A 250 11.44 19.80 9.45
CA VAL A 250 11.42 19.00 8.21
C VAL A 250 12.62 18.04 8.12
N ILE A 251 13.81 18.42 8.62
CA ILE A 251 15.02 17.59 8.54
C ILE A 251 14.91 16.35 9.44
N PRO A 252 14.68 16.46 10.76
CA PRO A 252 14.51 15.29 11.60
C PRO A 252 13.23 14.51 11.25
N ALA A 253 12.15 15.17 10.81
CA ALA A 253 10.95 14.49 10.32
C ALA A 253 11.24 13.63 9.08
N LEU A 254 12.04 14.11 8.12
CA LEU A 254 12.44 13.35 6.94
C LEU A 254 13.17 12.06 7.32
N GLN A 255 14.12 12.13 8.24
CA GLN A 255 14.86 10.96 8.72
C GLN A 255 13.96 9.95 9.46
N ALA A 256 13.03 10.45 10.29
CA ALA A 256 12.09 9.60 11.01
C ALA A 256 11.08 8.92 10.07
N MET A 257 10.53 9.67 9.09
CA MET A 257 9.61 9.15 8.08
C MET A 257 10.28 8.15 7.14
N ALA A 258 11.55 8.37 6.82
CA ALA A 258 12.40 7.47 6.06
C ALA A 258 12.46 6.06 6.67
N GLN A 259 12.82 5.98 7.96
CA GLN A 259 12.88 4.72 8.69
C GLN A 259 11.49 4.08 8.82
N PHE A 260 10.47 4.90 9.07
CA PHE A 260 9.09 4.45 9.15
C PHE A 260 8.59 3.83 7.84
N ALA A 261 8.87 4.47 6.70
CA ALA A 261 8.47 4.01 5.38
C ALA A 261 9.16 2.69 5.01
N ALA A 262 10.47 2.58 5.26
CA ALA A 262 11.21 1.34 5.02
C ALA A 262 10.64 0.17 5.83
N ALA A 263 10.46 0.35 7.15
CA ALA A 263 9.91 -0.68 8.02
C ALA A 263 8.45 -1.05 7.65
N GLY A 264 7.63 -0.05 7.31
CA GLY A 264 6.25 -0.28 6.91
C GLY A 264 6.14 -1.04 5.58
N HIS A 265 7.09 -0.84 4.66
CA HIS A 265 7.11 -1.45 3.34
C HIS A 265 7.52 -2.93 3.39
N GLU A 266 8.59 -3.26 4.14
CA GLU A 266 9.15 -4.61 4.23
C GLU A 266 8.13 -5.66 4.73
N ASP A 267 7.31 -5.28 5.70
CA ASP A 267 6.41 -6.22 6.37
C ASP A 267 5.00 -6.29 5.74
N ALA A 268 4.68 -5.54 4.68
CA ALA A 268 3.29 -5.25 4.28
C ALA A 268 2.74 -6.02 3.08
N ALA A 269 1.50 -6.51 3.23
CA ALA A 269 0.67 -6.87 2.09
C ALA A 269 0.34 -5.61 1.27
N GLY A 270 0.55 -5.65 -0.05
CA GLY A 270 0.31 -4.53 -0.95
C GLY A 270 1.20 -3.32 -0.66
N ALA A 271 2.50 -3.60 -0.56
CA ALA A 271 3.55 -2.61 -0.46
C ALA A 271 3.51 -1.65 -1.67
N ILE A 272 3.80 -0.37 -1.43
CA ILE A 272 3.75 0.69 -2.45
C ILE A 272 5.12 1.33 -2.62
N SER A 273 5.69 1.95 -1.58
CA SER A 273 7.05 2.48 -1.68
C SER A 273 7.73 2.64 -0.33
N PRO A 274 9.01 2.25 -0.19
CA PRO A 274 9.79 2.49 1.03
C PRO A 274 10.33 3.93 1.11
N ARG A 275 9.99 4.80 0.15
CA ARG A 275 10.58 6.13 -0.02
C ARG A 275 9.70 7.23 0.59
N VAL A 276 10.35 8.30 1.01
CA VAL A 276 9.72 9.60 1.31
C VAL A 276 9.77 10.47 0.06
N PHE A 277 8.69 11.19 -0.18
CA PHE A 277 8.54 12.14 -1.28
C PHE A 277 8.27 13.54 -0.73
N TRP A 278 8.78 14.54 -1.42
CA TRP A 278 8.30 15.90 -1.32
C TRP A 278 7.05 16.05 -2.15
N TRP A 279 5.93 16.26 -1.49
CA TRP A 279 4.66 16.54 -2.13
C TRP A 279 4.47 18.05 -2.24
N ARG A 280 4.20 18.54 -3.46
CA ARG A 280 3.87 19.94 -3.71
C ARG A 280 2.91 20.07 -4.88
N ARG A 281 1.72 20.62 -4.63
CA ARG A 281 0.68 20.88 -5.66
C ARG A 281 0.35 19.65 -6.51
N GLY A 282 0.23 18.49 -5.86
CA GLY A 282 -0.09 17.21 -6.51
C GLY A 282 1.08 16.50 -7.20
N VAL A 283 2.30 17.05 -7.16
CA VAL A 283 3.51 16.40 -7.67
C VAL A 283 4.32 15.85 -6.50
N MET A 284 4.82 14.62 -6.64
CA MET A 284 5.67 13.97 -5.64
C MET A 284 7.09 13.74 -6.18
N THR A 285 8.07 14.42 -5.59
CA THR A 285 9.50 14.26 -5.91
C THR A 285 10.17 13.37 -4.86
N PRO A 286 10.85 12.27 -5.24
CA PRO A 286 11.47 11.37 -4.27
C PRO A 286 12.63 12.06 -3.54
N LEU A 287 12.59 12.07 -2.22
CA LEU A 287 13.63 12.66 -1.36
C LEU A 287 14.55 11.62 -0.72
N SER A 288 14.29 10.34 -0.96
CA SER A 288 15.07 9.26 -0.37
C SER A 288 15.29 8.13 -1.34
N ARG A 289 16.47 7.51 -1.28
CA ARG A 289 16.82 6.31 -2.03
C ARG A 289 17.37 5.26 -1.07
N LEU A 290 17.01 3.99 -1.28
CA LEU A 290 17.74 2.87 -0.67
C LEU A 290 19.12 2.77 -1.32
N ASP A 291 20.16 2.94 -0.52
CA ASP A 291 21.52 2.57 -0.85
C ASP A 291 21.86 1.28 -0.07
N GLY A 292 22.84 0.50 -0.52
CA GLY A 292 23.19 -0.79 0.09
C GLY A 292 23.57 -0.72 1.59
N GLU A 293 23.82 0.48 2.11
CA GLU A 293 24.13 0.77 3.51
C GLU A 293 22.98 1.45 4.29
N GLY A 294 21.84 1.73 3.66
CA GLY A 294 20.69 2.35 4.31
C GLY A 294 19.95 3.37 3.44
N LEU A 295 18.97 4.07 4.02
CA LEU A 295 18.22 5.09 3.29
C LEU A 295 19.00 6.41 3.25
N ARG A 296 19.36 6.88 2.06
CA ARG A 296 20.03 8.17 1.85
C ARG A 296 19.04 9.22 1.38
N VAL A 297 19.08 10.39 2.02
CA VAL A 297 18.33 11.57 1.57
C VAL A 297 18.96 12.11 0.28
N VAL A 298 18.14 12.29 -0.75
CA VAL A 298 18.50 12.87 -2.04
C VAL A 298 17.60 14.07 -2.25
N ALA A 299 18.12 15.26 -1.95
CA ALA A 299 17.43 16.52 -2.20
C ALA A 299 17.92 17.10 -3.52
N ASP A 300 17.00 17.51 -4.40
CA ASP A 300 17.34 18.33 -5.55
C ASP A 300 17.59 19.80 -5.14
N ALA A 301 18.01 20.62 -6.10
CA ALA A 301 18.32 22.03 -5.84
C ALA A 301 17.11 22.82 -5.31
N ASP A 302 15.90 22.48 -5.79
CA ASP A 302 14.67 23.15 -5.37
C ASP A 302 14.35 22.85 -3.90
N PHE A 303 14.45 21.58 -3.49
CA PHE A 303 14.24 21.22 -2.09
C PHE A 303 15.35 21.75 -1.18
N GLN A 304 16.60 21.78 -1.65
CA GLN A 304 17.71 22.40 -0.91
C GLN A 304 17.46 23.88 -0.62
N ALA A 305 16.98 24.64 -1.61
CA ALA A 305 16.64 26.05 -1.42
C ALA A 305 15.52 26.25 -0.37
N VAL A 306 14.54 25.34 -0.32
CA VAL A 306 13.51 25.36 0.73
C VAL A 306 14.13 25.12 2.10
N LEU A 307 15.01 24.13 2.25
CA LEU A 307 15.68 23.85 3.53
C LEU A 307 16.55 25.03 4.00
N GLU A 308 17.33 25.63 3.10
CA GLU A 308 18.18 26.78 3.42
C GLU A 308 17.36 27.96 3.92
N ARG A 309 16.23 28.25 3.26
CA ARG A 309 15.32 29.31 3.69
C ARG A 309 14.71 29.03 5.07
N LEU A 310 14.23 27.81 5.32
CA LEU A 310 13.64 27.45 6.61
C LEU A 310 14.64 27.54 7.76
N VAL A 311 15.91 27.17 7.52
CA VAL A 311 16.98 27.30 8.52
C VAL A 311 17.32 28.76 8.79
N GLN A 312 17.25 29.64 7.79
CA GLN A 312 17.46 31.08 7.96
C GLN A 312 16.30 31.75 8.70
N ASP A 313 15.07 31.31 8.45
CA ASP A 313 13.87 31.84 9.11
C ASP A 313 13.79 31.45 10.61
N ASP A 314 14.44 30.34 11.00
CA ASP A 314 14.53 29.84 12.39
C ASP A 314 15.73 30.40 13.19
N ALA A 315 16.65 31.14 12.56
CA ALA A 315 17.90 31.66 13.15
C ALA A 315 17.76 33.08 13.71
#